data_AF-X0Z0U3-F1
#
_entry.id   AF-X0Z0U3-F1
#
_cell.length_a   1.000
_cell.length_b   1.000
_cell.length_c   1.000
_cell.angle_alpha   90.00
_cell.angle_beta   90.00
_cell.angle_gamma   90.00
#
_symmetry.space_group_name_H-M   'P 1'
#
loop_
_entity.id
_entity.type
_entity.pdbx_description
1 polymer ?
#
loop_
_entity_poly.entity_id
_entity_poly.type
_entity_poly.pdbx_seq_one_letter_code
_entity_poly.pdbx_strand_id
1 'polypeptide(L)' 'AAILTEIKNGTPIPVTIIYGDIPSWMTLKKILENLASTGYIEEQLDKETKNNYTITEKGTNVLNYLNTLNETIEPKLTH' A
#
# COMPACT_ATOMS: atom_id res chain seq x y z
N ALA A 1 -2.67 2.85 -6.31
CA ALA A 1 -3.06 3.98 -5.43
C ALA A 1 -3.66 3.50 -4.11
N ALA A 2 -4.71 2.67 -4.11
CA ALA A 2 -5.44 2.26 -2.90
C ALA A 2 -4.57 1.71 -1.76
N ILE A 3 -3.70 0.71 -2.02
CA ILE A 3 -2.87 0.10 -0.96
C ILE A 3 -1.87 1.10 -0.35
N LEU A 4 -1.22 1.94 -1.16
CA LEU A 4 -0.32 2.98 -0.65
C LEU A 4 -1.07 4.05 0.17
N THR A 5 -2.34 4.29 -0.15
CA THR A 5 -3.20 5.21 0.61
C THR A 5 -3.52 4.65 2.00
N GLU A 6 -3.89 3.37 2.08
CA GLU A 6 -4.13 2.69 3.35
C GLU A 6 -2.87 2.66 4.24
N ILE A 7 -1.70 2.39 3.66
CA ILE A 7 -0.43 2.41 4.40
C ILE A 7 -0.09 3.83 4.86
N LYS A 8 -0.30 4.85 4.01
CA LYS A 8 -0.10 6.26 4.39
C LYS A 8 -1.03 6.70 5.53
N ASN A 9 -2.25 6.17 5.57
CA ASN A 9 -3.22 6.45 6.64
C ASN A 9 -2.90 5.71 7.95
N GLY A 10 -1.88 4.85 7.96
CA GLY A 10 -1.55 4.03 9.11
C GLY A 10 -2.61 2.98 9.41
N THR A 11 -3.32 2.48 8.39
CA THR A 11 -4.28 1.39 8.54
C THR A 11 -3.51 0.12 8.99
N PRO A 12 -3.88 -0.51 10.12
CA PRO A 12 -3.27 -1.75 10.56
C PRO A 12 -3.50 -2.86 9.54
N ILE A 13 -2.42 -3.46 9.07
CA ILE A 13 -2.48 -4.63 8.19
C ILE A 13 -2.29 -5.87 9.08
N PRO A 14 -3.34 -6.65 9.37
CA PRO A 14 -3.27 -7.69 10.39
C PRO A 14 -2.29 -8.83 10.03
N VAL A 15 -1.22 -8.96 10.84
CA VAL A 15 -0.22 -10.04 10.78
C VAL A 15 -0.86 -11.42 10.96
N THR A 16 -1.93 -11.52 11.77
CA THR A 16 -2.58 -12.79 12.10
C THR A 16 -3.26 -13.47 10.91
N ILE A 17 -3.50 -12.72 9.82
CA ILE A 17 -4.05 -13.26 8.56
C ILE A 17 -2.91 -13.81 7.66
N ILE A 18 -1.64 -13.47 7.94
CA ILE A 18 -0.45 -13.92 7.19
C ILE A 18 -0.28 -15.43 7.18
N TYR A 19 -0.78 -16.09 8.22
CA TYR A 19 -0.67 -17.54 8.39
C TYR A 19 -1.91 -18.32 7.93
N GLY A 20 -2.93 -17.64 7.36
CA GLY A 20 -4.12 -18.26 6.80
C GLY A 20 -4.05 -18.37 5.28
N ASP A 21 -4.23 -19.57 4.75
CA ASP A 21 -4.08 -19.90 3.32
C ASP A 21 -5.29 -19.42 2.47
N ILE A 22 -5.48 -18.09 2.39
CA ILE A 22 -6.55 -17.46 1.61
C ILE A 22 -5.94 -16.78 0.36
N PRO A 23 -6.41 -17.06 -0.87
CA PRO A 23 -5.83 -16.55 -2.12
C PRO A 23 -5.70 -15.02 -2.20
N SER A 24 -6.63 -14.29 -1.58
CA SER A 24 -6.61 -12.82 -1.52
C SER A 24 -5.45 -12.27 -0.69
N TRP A 25 -5.06 -12.98 0.38
CA TRP A 25 -3.96 -12.58 1.23
C TRP A 25 -2.60 -12.84 0.59
N MET A 26 -2.41 -14.00 -0.05
CA MET A 26 -1.15 -14.30 -0.74
C MET A 26 -0.87 -13.29 -1.86
N THR A 27 -1.92 -12.79 -2.49
CA THR A 27 -1.85 -11.69 -3.45
C THR A 27 -1.43 -10.39 -2.78
N LEU A 28 -2.06 -10.01 -1.67
CA LEU A 28 -1.70 -8.82 -0.90
C LEU A 28 -0.25 -8.88 -0.40
N LYS A 29 0.21 -10.03 0.13
CA LYS A 29 1.58 -10.25 0.57
C LYS A 29 2.58 -10.00 -0.56
N LYS A 30 2.37 -10.60 -1.74
CA LYS A 30 3.25 -10.37 -2.90
C LYS A 30 3.30 -8.90 -3.32
N ILE A 31 2.17 -8.19 -3.22
CA ILE A 31 2.13 -6.75 -3.48
C ILE A 31 2.95 -5.99 -2.44
N LEU A 32 2.79 -6.28 -1.16
CA LEU A 32 3.54 -5.64 -0.08
C LEU A 32 5.05 -5.91 -0.20
N GLU A 33 5.46 -7.14 -0.48
CA GLU A 33 6.85 -7.52 -0.73
C GLU A 33 7.43 -6.77 -1.95
N ASN A 34 6.64 -6.62 -3.01
CA ASN A 34 7.06 -5.84 -4.18
C ASN A 34 7.20 -4.35 -3.85
N LEU A 35 6.26 -3.76 -3.10
CA LEU A 35 6.32 -2.37 -2.67
C LEU A 35 7.50 -2.12 -1.73
N ALA A 36 7.82 -3.07 -0.85
CA ALA A 36 8.95 -2.98 0.07
C ALA A 36 10.28 -3.11 -0.69
N SER A 37 10.42 -4.12 -1.55
CA SER A 37 11.64 -4.32 -2.35
C SER A 37 11.92 -3.18 -3.34
N THR A 38 10.88 -2.48 -3.81
CA THR A 38 11.03 -1.28 -4.64
C THR A 38 11.28 -0.01 -3.84
N GLY A 39 11.23 -0.07 -2.50
CA GLY A 39 11.49 1.04 -1.59
C GLY A 39 10.34 2.05 -1.49
N TYR A 40 9.11 1.66 -1.83
CA TYR A 40 7.92 2.51 -1.66
C TYR A 40 7.34 2.45 -0.25
N ILE A 41 7.56 1.34 0.45
CA ILE A 41 7.17 1.15 1.83
C ILE A 41 8.33 0.51 2.60
N GLU A 42 8.33 0.67 3.92
CA GLU A 42 9.25 0.03 4.85
C GLU A 42 8.47 -0.82 5.84
N GLU A 43 8.98 -2.02 6.13
CA GLU A 43 8.40 -2.90 7.13
C GLU A 43 8.85 -2.47 8.54
N GLN A 44 7.89 -2.14 9.39
CA GLN A 44 8.11 -1.83 10.80
C GLN A 44 8.15 -3.15 11.57
N LEU A 45 9.30 -3.45 12.19
CA LEU A 45 9.45 -4.60 13.09
C LEU A 45 8.79 -4.38 14.46
N ASP A 46 8.25 -3.19 14.70
CA ASP A 46 7.71 -2.81 15.99
C ASP A 46 6.35 -3.46 16.25
N LYS A 47 6.29 -4.28 17.30
CA LYS A 47 5.12 -5.09 17.65
C LYS A 47 4.02 -4.27 18.32
N GLU A 48 4.30 -3.05 18.77
CA GLU A 48 3.34 -2.22 19.53
C GLU A 48 2.28 -1.56 18.65
N THR A 49 2.64 -1.10 17.44
CA THR A 49 1.76 -0.22 16.65
C THR A 49 0.70 -0.97 15.84
N LYS A 50 0.78 -2.31 15.76
CA LYS A 50 -0.02 -3.16 14.85
C LYS A 50 0.07 -2.76 13.36
N ASN A 51 0.92 -1.78 13.03
CA ASN A 51 1.13 -1.21 11.72
C ASN A 51 2.48 -1.69 11.22
N ASN A 52 2.49 -2.78 10.46
CA ASN A 52 3.75 -3.38 10.02
C ASN A 52 4.38 -2.64 8.84
N TYR A 53 3.75 -1.61 8.28
CA TYR A 53 4.27 -0.91 7.10
C TYR A 53 4.14 0.61 7.25
N THR A 54 5.17 1.33 6.82
CA THR A 54 5.18 2.79 6.70
C THR A 54 5.51 3.18 5.27
N ILE A 55 4.84 4.20 4.73
CA ILE A 55 5.15 4.70 3.39
C ILE A 55 6.45 5.52 3.42
N THR A 56 7.33 5.32 2.43
CA THR A 56 8.54 6.11 2.29
C THR A 56 8.27 7.45 1.58
N GLU A 57 9.25 8.34 1.54
CA GLU A 57 9.19 9.54 0.70
C GLU A 57 9.00 9.17 -0.78
N LYS A 58 9.75 8.17 -1.26
CA LYS A 58 9.62 7.64 -2.62
C LYS A 58 8.22 7.12 -2.90
N GLY A 59 7.64 6.36 -1.96
CA GLY A 59 6.27 5.87 -2.05
C GLY A 59 5.25 6.99 -2.10
N THR A 60 5.47 8.05 -1.31
CA THR A 60 4.62 9.25 -1.29
C THR A 60 4.65 9.97 -2.64
N ASN A 61 5.82 10.12 -3.26
CA ASN A 61 5.95 10.74 -4.57
C ASN A 61 5.22 9.95 -5.66
N VAL A 62 5.33 8.61 -5.65
CA VAL A 62 4.58 7.74 -6.57
C VAL A 62 3.07 7.81 -6.33
N LEU A 63 2.64 7.82 -5.07
CA LEU A 63 1.22 7.96 -4.73
C LEU A 63 0.63 9.27 -5.27
N ASN A 64 1.35 10.38 -5.08
CA ASN A 64 0.92 11.68 -5.60
C ASN A 64 0.80 11.66 -7.13
N TYR A 65 1.79 11.10 -7.84
CA TYR A 65 1.73 10.95 -9.29
C TYR A 65 0.52 10.12 -9.75
N LEU A 66 0.25 9.00 -9.09
CA LEU A 66 -0.92 8.15 -9.39
C LEU A 66 -2.25 8.89 -9.16
N ASN A 67 -2.33 9.71 -8.12
CA ASN A 67 -3.52 10.51 -7.84
C ASN A 67 -3.74 11.56 -8.93
N THR A 68 -2.71 12.30 -9.33
CA THR A 68 -2.79 13.28 -10.42
C THR A 68 -3.19 12.61 -11.74
N LEU A 69 -2.68 11.41 -12.03
CA LEU A 69 -3.11 10.65 -13.21
C LEU A 69 -4.60 10.29 -13.16
N ASN A 70 -5.11 9.79 -12.02
CA ASN A 70 -6.52 9.48 -11.87
C ASN A 70 -7.40 10.73 -12.07
N GLU A 71 -7.01 11.86 -11.50
CA GLU A 71 -7.68 13.16 -11.71
C GLU A 71 -7.65 13.64 -13.17
N THR A 72 -6.65 13.22 -13.94
CA THR A 72 -6.48 13.60 -15.36
C THR A 72 -7.19 12.64 -16.33
N ILE A 73 -7.45 11.40 -15.91
CA ILE A 73 -8.12 10.37 -16.73
C ILE A 73 -9.65 10.42 -16.52
N GLU A 74 -10.12 10.87 -15.35
CA GLU A 74 -11.56 10.99 -15.04
C GLU A 74 -12.35 12.15 -15.71
N PRO A 75 -11.79 13.24 -16.29
CA PRO A 75 -12.60 14.31 -16.89
C PRO A 75 -13.02 14.05 -18.36
N LYS A 76 -12.99 12.82 -18.88
CA LYS A 76 -13.37 12.53 -20.29
C LYS A 76 -14.40 11.41 -20.50
N LEU A 77 -15.11 10.96 -19.47
CA LEU A 77 -16.26 10.07 -19.61
C LEU A 77 -17.56 10.79 -19.21
N THR A 78 -17.82 11.92 -19.87
CA THR A 78 -19.12 12.59 -19.79
C THR A 78 -19.48 13.13 -21.17
N HIS A 79 -19.85 12.24 -22.08
CA HIS A 79 -20.71 12.53 -23.24
C HIS A 79 -21.57 11.30 -23.51
#